data_AF-A0A1Y3NFU7-F1
#
_entry.id   AF-A0A1Y3NFU7-F1
#
_cell.length_a   1.000
_cell.length_b   1.000
_cell.length_c   1.000
_cell.angle_alpha   90.00
_cell.angle_beta   90.00
_cell.angle_gamma   90.00
#
_symmetry.space_group_name_H-M   'P 1'
#
loop_
_entity.id
_entity.type
_entity.pdbx_description
1 polymer ?
#
loop_
_entity_poly.entity_id
_entity_poly.type
_entity_poly.pdbx_seq_one_letter_code
_entity_poly.pdbx_strand_id
1 'polypeptide(L)'
;MLYKLLVNFPEKNKVSLWISKNKYIFISIFIFIDLILILINIVSPFEINTVESFTHNNYQECKMDENYFQFNIYLNIFVKFILFIGITILCFIEWNINETLNDVRILMTSIYSNIVSYIGVLIIKYIEDNNHDIFDIIYKSFIIIFILSNYLFTFGIRIILKMNRKKDDFKVNKINNKEETYHSSMTSTKMSISHSSKIRILMDKIISYHNKTSIIEDSNYSLNKSSIENSTL
;
A
#
# COMPACT_ATOMS: atom_id res chain seq x y z
N MET A 1 -4.80 4.63 1.39
CA MET A 1 -3.46 4.74 2.01
C MET A 1 -2.41 5.10 0.98
N LEU A 2 -2.32 4.36 -0.14
CA LEU A 2 -1.45 4.66 -1.28
C LEU A 2 -1.47 6.14 -1.71
N TYR A 3 -2.66 6.74 -1.84
CA TYR A 3 -2.80 8.17 -2.13
C TYR A 3 -2.02 9.07 -1.16
N LYS A 4 -2.12 8.79 0.15
CA LYS A 4 -1.47 9.62 1.18
C LYS A 4 0.05 9.50 1.12
N LEU A 5 0.55 8.29 0.85
CA LEU A 5 1.98 8.06 0.63
C LEU A 5 2.47 8.88 -0.58
N LEU A 6 1.81 8.72 -1.73
CA LEU A 6 2.21 9.42 -2.96
C LEU A 6 2.14 10.95 -2.86
N VAL A 7 1.15 11.48 -2.13
CA VAL A 7 1.04 12.94 -1.91
C VAL A 7 2.13 13.44 -0.97
N ASN A 8 2.47 12.67 0.06
CA ASN A 8 3.49 13.03 1.05
C ASN A 8 4.91 12.63 0.65
N PHE A 9 5.12 12.32 -0.64
CA PHE A 9 6.44 11.95 -1.14
C PHE A 9 7.48 13.05 -0.83
N PRO A 10 8.71 12.72 -0.39
CA PRO A 10 9.69 13.70 0.08
C PRO A 10 10.17 14.73 -0.95
N GLU A 11 9.88 14.48 -2.23
CA GLU A 11 10.24 15.34 -3.36
C GLU A 11 8.97 15.84 -4.03
N LYS A 12 8.89 17.16 -4.26
CA LYS A 12 7.84 17.75 -5.07
C LYS A 12 8.00 17.29 -6.52
N ASN A 13 7.23 16.28 -6.91
CA ASN A 13 7.15 15.83 -8.30
C ASN A 13 5.81 16.24 -8.93
N LYS A 14 5.79 16.39 -10.26
CA LYS A 14 4.57 16.74 -11.01
C LYS A 14 3.46 15.70 -10.77
N VAL A 15 3.84 14.44 -10.53
CA VAL A 15 2.93 13.32 -10.27
C VAL A 15 2.19 13.50 -8.94
N SER A 16 2.89 13.74 -7.83
CA SER A 16 2.30 13.99 -6.51
C SER A 16 1.39 15.21 -6.55
N LEU A 17 1.81 16.29 -7.22
CA LEU A 17 1.00 17.49 -7.37
C LEU A 17 -0.26 17.24 -8.20
N TRP A 18 -0.19 16.38 -9.22
CA TRP A 18 -1.36 15.98 -9.98
C TRP A 18 -2.29 15.08 -9.17
N ILE A 19 -1.74 14.12 -8.42
CA ILE A 19 -2.49 13.21 -7.55
C ILE A 19 -3.22 14.00 -6.46
N SER A 20 -2.54 14.96 -5.82
CA SER A 20 -3.13 15.76 -4.74
C SER A 20 -4.33 16.58 -5.21
N LYS A 21 -4.29 17.08 -6.45
CA LYS A 21 -5.41 17.78 -7.09
C LYS A 21 -6.54 16.83 -7.53
N ASN A 22 -6.19 15.61 -7.95
CA ASN A 22 -7.10 14.67 -8.61
C ASN A 22 -7.30 13.36 -7.83
N LYS A 23 -7.52 13.47 -6.50
CA LYS A 23 -7.63 12.32 -5.58
C LYS A 23 -8.58 11.21 -6.06
N TYR A 24 -9.79 11.56 -6.50
CA TYR A 24 -10.81 10.57 -6.88
C TYR A 24 -10.50 9.90 -8.22
N ILE A 25 -9.97 10.67 -9.18
CA ILE A 25 -9.54 10.13 -10.49
C ILE A 25 -8.44 9.11 -10.28
N PHE A 26 -7.45 9.43 -9.44
CA PHE A 26 -6.37 8.50 -9.10
C PHE A 26 -6.90 7.18 -8.52
N ILE A 27 -7.83 7.24 -7.55
CA ILE A 27 -8.43 6.04 -6.96
C ILE A 27 -9.27 5.27 -7.98
N SER A 28 -10.02 5.97 -8.83
CA SER A 28 -10.87 5.38 -9.86
C SER A 28 -10.07 4.55 -10.87
N ILE A 29 -8.83 4.92 -11.17
CA ILE A 29 -7.97 4.14 -12.08
C ILE A 29 -7.72 2.73 -11.55
N PHE A 30 -7.41 2.58 -10.25
CA PHE A 30 -7.20 1.25 -9.66
C PHE A 30 -8.48 0.41 -9.63
N ILE A 31 -9.61 1.03 -9.29
CA ILE A 31 -10.91 0.36 -9.32
C ILE A 31 -11.23 -0.09 -10.74
N PHE A 32 -10.96 0.75 -11.74
CA PHE A 32 -11.19 0.43 -13.14
C PHE A 32 -10.31 -0.72 -13.63
N ILE A 33 -9.03 -0.76 -13.24
CA ILE A 33 -8.13 -1.90 -13.52
C ILE A 33 -8.69 -3.19 -12.91
N ASP A 34 -9.14 -3.15 -11.65
CA ASP A 34 -9.73 -4.31 -10.99
C ASP A 34 -11.03 -4.76 -11.67
N LEU A 35 -11.88 -3.83 -12.11
CA LEU A 35 -13.10 -4.14 -12.86
C LEU A 35 -12.78 -4.80 -14.21
N ILE A 36 -11.77 -4.31 -14.93
CA ILE A 36 -11.32 -4.95 -16.17
C ILE A 36 -10.88 -6.38 -15.91
N LEU A 37 -10.07 -6.62 -14.88
CA LEU A 37 -9.62 -7.97 -14.52
C LEU A 37 -10.82 -8.89 -14.18
N ILE A 38 -11.82 -8.38 -13.47
CA ILE A 38 -13.05 -9.13 -13.18
C ILE A 38 -13.83 -9.45 -14.47
N LEU A 39 -13.98 -8.49 -15.38
CA LEU A 39 -14.67 -8.69 -16.65
C LEU A 39 -13.98 -9.75 -17.51
N ILE A 40 -12.64 -9.75 -17.56
CA ILE A 40 -11.86 -10.78 -18.25
C ILE A 40 -12.17 -12.17 -17.66
N ASN A 41 -12.30 -12.29 -16.34
CA ASN A 41 -12.67 -13.58 -15.72
C ASN A 41 -14.07 -14.05 -16.11
N ILE A 42 -15.03 -13.14 -16.31
CA ILE A 42 -16.42 -13.47 -16.66
C ILE A 42 -16.56 -13.98 -18.10
N VAL A 43 -15.75 -13.45 -19.03
CA VAL A 43 -15.81 -13.82 -20.46
C VAL A 43 -15.23 -15.21 -20.74
N SER A 44 -14.72 -15.90 -19.72
CA SER A 44 -14.16 -17.24 -19.89
C SER A 44 -15.20 -18.27 -20.37
N PRO A 45 -14.83 -19.15 -21.32
CA PRO A 45 -15.67 -20.28 -21.69
C PRO A 45 -15.73 -21.29 -20.53
N PHE A 46 -16.95 -21.58 -20.08
CA PHE A 46 -17.26 -22.71 -19.20
C PHE A 46 -17.83 -23.84 -20.06
N GLU A 47 -17.22 -25.01 -19.99
CA GLU A 47 -17.73 -26.23 -20.62
C GLU A 47 -18.43 -27.09 -19.57
N ILE A 48 -19.59 -27.65 -19.94
CA ILE A 48 -20.33 -28.58 -19.07
C ILE A 48 -19.88 -29.98 -19.43
N ASN A 49 -19.20 -30.65 -18.50
CA ASN A 49 -18.79 -32.04 -18.64
C ASN A 49 -19.70 -32.93 -17.79
N THR A 50 -20.27 -33.97 -18.40
CA THR A 50 -20.97 -35.02 -17.66
C THR A 50 -19.95 -36.03 -17.15
N VAL A 51 -19.83 -36.14 -15.84
CA VAL A 51 -19.01 -37.18 -15.20
C VAL A 51 -19.89 -38.41 -14.98
N GLU A 52 -19.62 -39.46 -15.74
CA GLU A 52 -20.24 -40.75 -15.55
C GLU A 52 -19.57 -41.48 -14.39
N SER A 53 -20.34 -41.77 -13.33
CA SER A 53 -19.85 -42.53 -12.18
C SER A 53 -20.46 -43.93 -12.19
N PHE A 54 -19.62 -44.94 -11.97
CA PHE A 54 -20.07 -46.34 -11.89
C PHE A 54 -20.91 -46.65 -10.64
N THR A 55 -20.82 -45.81 -9.59
CA THR A 55 -21.42 -46.06 -8.27
C THR A 55 -22.38 -44.97 -7.81
N HIS A 56 -22.36 -43.80 -8.46
CA HIS A 56 -23.25 -42.67 -8.17
C HIS A 56 -24.01 -42.26 -9.43
N ASN A 57 -25.11 -41.53 -9.24
CA ASN A 57 -25.84 -40.92 -10.35
C ASN A 57 -24.91 -39.98 -11.14
N ASN A 58 -25.07 -39.96 -12.46
CA ASN A 58 -24.36 -39.03 -13.35
C ASN A 58 -24.56 -37.59 -12.85
N TYR A 59 -23.47 -36.83 -12.76
CA TYR A 59 -23.50 -35.42 -12.40
C TYR A 59 -22.79 -34.58 -13.45
N GLN A 60 -23.16 -33.30 -13.52
CA GLN A 60 -22.56 -32.32 -14.42
C GLN A 60 -21.59 -31.46 -13.63
N GLU A 61 -20.36 -31.33 -14.13
CA GLU A 61 -19.38 -30.38 -13.62
C GLU A 61 -19.13 -29.27 -14.65
N CYS A 62 -18.95 -28.05 -14.16
CA CYS A 62 -18.51 -26.94 -14.99
C CYS A 62 -16.98 -26.92 -14.97
N LYS A 63 -16.36 -27.29 -16.10
CA LYS A 63 -14.91 -27.22 -16.26
C LYS A 63 -14.56 -25.99 -17.10
N MET A 64 -13.71 -25.15 -16.53
CA MET A 64 -13.13 -24.00 -17.24
C MET A 64 -11.91 -24.48 -18.03
N ASP A 65 -11.64 -23.87 -19.19
CA ASP A 65 -10.39 -24.14 -19.92
C ASP A 65 -9.18 -23.92 -19.00
N GLU A 66 -8.42 -24.99 -18.75
CA GLU A 66 -7.30 -25.01 -17.81
C GLU A 66 -6.23 -23.97 -18.18
N ASN A 67 -5.97 -23.77 -19.47
CA ASN A 67 -4.96 -22.81 -19.93
C ASN A 67 -5.42 -21.37 -19.69
N TYR A 68 -6.68 -21.07 -20.01
CA TYR A 68 -7.27 -19.76 -19.79
C TYR A 68 -7.35 -19.42 -18.29
N PHE A 69 -7.78 -20.39 -17.48
CA PHE A 69 -7.89 -20.25 -16.03
C PHE A 69 -6.53 -19.97 -15.39
N GLN A 70 -5.51 -20.76 -15.72
CA GLN A 70 -4.15 -20.56 -15.23
C GLN A 70 -3.59 -19.19 -15.64
N PHE A 71 -3.74 -18.81 -16.91
CA PHE A 71 -3.29 -17.51 -17.41
C PHE A 71 -3.91 -16.35 -16.60
N ASN A 72 -5.23 -16.38 -16.36
CA ASN A 72 -5.90 -15.34 -15.59
C ASN A 72 -5.47 -15.29 -14.13
N ILE A 73 -5.27 -16.44 -13.50
CA ILE A 73 -4.72 -16.50 -12.14
C ILE A 73 -3.35 -15.83 -12.11
N TYR A 74 -2.44 -16.19 -13.02
CA TYR A 74 -1.10 -15.60 -13.06
C TYR A 74 -1.12 -14.11 -13.34
N LEU A 75 -1.97 -13.65 -14.27
CA LEU A 75 -2.14 -12.23 -14.57
C LEU A 75 -2.62 -11.44 -13.34
N ASN A 76 -3.62 -11.97 -12.62
CA ASN A 76 -4.15 -11.34 -11.42
C ASN A 76 -3.08 -11.27 -10.32
N ILE A 77 -2.41 -12.39 -10.04
CA ILE A 77 -1.29 -12.45 -9.09
C ILE A 77 -0.20 -11.44 -9.46
N PHE A 78 0.18 -11.36 -10.74
CA PHE A 78 1.22 -10.47 -11.23
C PHE A 78 0.88 -8.99 -11.02
N VAL A 79 -0.34 -8.57 -11.37
CA VAL A 79 -0.79 -7.18 -11.15
C VAL A 79 -0.78 -6.83 -9.66
N LYS A 80 -1.28 -7.71 -8.80
CA LYS A 80 -1.27 -7.50 -7.34
C LYS A 80 0.15 -7.47 -6.78
N PHE A 81 1.06 -8.28 -7.32
CA PHE A 81 2.46 -8.32 -6.94
C PHE A 81 3.20 -7.01 -7.26
N ILE A 82 2.97 -6.42 -8.44
CA ILE A 82 3.53 -5.11 -8.80
C ILE A 82 3.05 -4.02 -7.84
N LEU A 83 1.75 -3.99 -7.55
CA LEU A 83 1.18 -3.03 -6.59
C LEU A 83 1.78 -3.20 -5.20
N PHE A 84 1.97 -4.44 -4.76
CA PHE A 84 2.58 -4.78 -3.48
C PHE A 84 4.01 -4.23 -3.39
N ILE A 85 4.86 -4.51 -4.39
CA ILE A 85 6.24 -3.98 -4.45
C ILE A 85 6.23 -2.45 -4.39
N GLY A 86 5.36 -1.80 -5.16
CA GLY A 86 5.25 -0.35 -5.18
C GLY A 86 4.92 0.24 -3.81
N ILE A 87 3.99 -0.37 -3.08
CA ILE A 87 3.63 0.03 -1.71
C ILE A 87 4.83 -0.17 -0.77
N THR A 88 5.51 -1.30 -0.82
CA THR A 88 6.67 -1.58 0.05
C THR A 88 7.80 -0.57 -0.17
N ILE A 89 8.10 -0.21 -1.41
CA ILE A 89 9.10 0.81 -1.74
C ILE A 89 8.71 2.18 -1.17
N LEU A 90 7.43 2.58 -1.31
CA LEU A 90 6.94 3.84 -0.74
C LEU A 90 7.01 3.83 0.79
N CYS A 91 6.60 2.74 1.43
CA CYS A 91 6.72 2.57 2.88
C CYS A 91 8.17 2.66 3.35
N PHE A 92 9.10 2.08 2.59
CA PHE A 92 10.52 2.18 2.89
C PHE A 92 11.00 3.63 2.82
N ILE A 93 10.66 4.35 1.76
CA ILE A 93 11.05 5.76 1.58
C ILE A 93 10.50 6.65 2.70
N GLU A 94 9.25 6.43 3.13
CA GLU A 94 8.57 7.26 4.14
C GLU A 94 8.77 6.81 5.58
N TRP A 95 9.55 5.76 5.82
CA TRP A 95 9.65 5.11 7.12
C TRP A 95 9.98 6.06 8.29
N ASN A 96 10.80 7.09 8.04
CA ASN A 96 11.32 8.00 9.05
C ASN A 96 10.58 9.35 9.12
N ILE A 97 9.58 9.58 8.26
CA ILE A 97 8.87 10.87 8.19
C ILE A 97 7.82 10.96 9.29
N ASN A 98 7.96 11.91 10.20
CA ASN A 98 7.15 12.00 11.41
C ASN A 98 5.63 12.11 11.12
N GLU A 99 5.25 12.80 10.04
CA GLU A 99 3.85 13.03 9.66
C GLU A 99 3.15 11.73 9.21
N THR A 100 3.89 10.79 8.59
CA THR A 100 3.34 9.53 8.06
C THR A 100 3.76 8.30 8.83
N LEU A 101 4.67 8.42 9.81
CA LEU A 101 5.26 7.31 10.58
C LEU A 101 4.21 6.33 11.15
N ASN A 102 3.14 6.82 11.79
CA ASN A 102 2.11 5.92 12.33
C ASN A 102 1.34 5.21 11.22
N ASP A 103 1.07 5.88 10.11
CA ASP A 103 0.37 5.30 8.98
C ASP A 103 1.23 4.23 8.29
N VAL A 104 2.52 4.52 8.08
CA VAL A 104 3.49 3.58 7.51
C VAL A 104 3.63 2.33 8.40
N ARG A 105 3.71 2.49 9.73
CA ARG A 105 3.79 1.36 10.66
C ARG A 105 2.55 0.46 10.60
N ILE A 106 1.34 1.05 10.64
CA ILE A 106 0.09 0.28 10.51
C ILE A 106 0.05 -0.47 9.18
N LEU A 107 0.46 0.18 8.10
CA LEU A 107 0.49 -0.42 6.77
C LEU A 107 1.47 -1.59 6.70
N MET A 108 2.67 -1.44 7.27
CA MET A 108 3.66 -2.50 7.32
C MET A 108 3.19 -3.68 8.19
N THR A 109 2.55 -3.43 9.34
CA THR A 109 1.93 -4.50 10.14
C THR A 109 0.87 -5.26 9.35
N SER A 110 0.04 -4.56 8.56
CA SER A 110 -0.94 -5.21 7.68
C SER A 110 -0.28 -6.05 6.59
N ILE A 111 0.79 -5.53 5.97
CA ILE A 111 1.59 -6.27 4.99
C ILE A 111 2.18 -7.55 5.60
N TYR A 112 2.80 -7.46 6.78
CA TYR A 112 3.36 -8.63 7.46
C TYR A 112 2.28 -9.65 7.84
N SER A 113 1.12 -9.19 8.33
CA SER A 113 0.00 -10.09 8.62
C SER A 113 -0.50 -10.81 7.36
N ASN A 114 -0.52 -10.14 6.20
CA ASN A 114 -0.87 -10.79 4.93
C ASN A 114 0.14 -11.88 4.53
N ILE A 115 1.44 -11.62 4.66
CA ILE A 115 2.48 -12.60 4.34
C ILE A 115 2.36 -13.83 5.25
N VAL A 116 2.21 -13.63 6.56
CA VAL A 116 2.06 -14.73 7.54
C VAL A 116 0.86 -15.61 7.19
N SER A 117 -0.26 -15.01 6.83
CA SER A 117 -1.46 -15.77 6.52
C SER A 117 -1.40 -16.45 5.17
N TYR A 118 -0.71 -15.88 4.19
CA TYR A 118 -0.41 -16.58 2.94
C TYR A 118 0.41 -17.84 3.20
N ILE A 119 1.43 -17.76 4.07
CA ILE A 119 2.20 -18.93 4.51
C ILE A 119 1.28 -19.94 5.22
N GLY A 120 0.39 -19.49 6.09
CA GLY A 120 -0.59 -20.36 6.77
C GLY A 120 -1.49 -21.12 5.79
N VAL A 121 -1.97 -20.44 4.75
CA VAL A 121 -2.77 -21.06 3.67
C VAL A 121 -1.95 -22.11 2.91
N LEU A 122 -0.66 -21.85 2.62
CA LEU A 122 0.22 -22.82 1.98
C LEU A 122 0.45 -24.07 2.85
N ILE A 123 0.60 -23.89 4.16
CA ILE A 123 0.74 -24.99 5.11
C ILE A 123 -0.52 -25.85 5.13
N ILE A 124 -1.70 -25.24 5.22
CA ILE A 124 -2.97 -25.97 5.16
C ILE A 124 -3.03 -26.75 3.85
N LYS A 125 -2.77 -26.12 2.69
CA LYS A 125 -2.73 -26.81 1.39
C LYS A 125 -1.77 -28.00 1.35
N TYR A 126 -0.64 -27.94 2.05
CA TYR A 126 0.31 -29.05 2.09
C TYR A 126 -0.15 -30.22 2.97
N ILE A 127 -1.02 -29.97 3.96
CA ILE A 127 -1.58 -30.97 4.88
C ILE A 127 -2.81 -31.67 4.25
N GLU A 128 -3.02 -31.56 2.93
CA GLU A 128 -4.14 -32.21 2.25
C GLU A 128 -4.11 -33.73 2.49
N ASP A 129 -5.02 -34.18 3.34
CA ASP A 129 -5.24 -35.58 3.75
C ASP A 129 -6.53 -36.09 3.09
N ASN A 130 -6.73 -37.41 3.07
CA ASN A 130 -7.72 -38.13 2.25
C ASN A 130 -9.21 -37.72 2.39
N ASN A 131 -9.55 -36.84 3.34
CA ASN A 131 -10.92 -36.35 3.56
C ASN A 131 -11.10 -34.90 3.06
N HIS A 132 -11.39 -34.77 1.77
CA HIS A 132 -11.56 -33.48 1.09
C HIS A 132 -12.61 -32.55 1.75
N ASP A 133 -13.70 -33.11 2.30
CA ASP A 133 -14.79 -32.31 2.88
C ASP A 133 -14.37 -31.56 4.15
N ILE A 134 -13.66 -32.24 5.07
CA ILE A 134 -13.21 -31.65 6.34
C ILE A 134 -12.13 -30.59 6.05
N PHE A 135 -11.25 -30.89 5.10
CA PHE A 135 -10.19 -30.00 4.69
C PHE A 135 -10.72 -28.68 4.12
N ASP A 136 -11.73 -28.74 3.25
CA ASP A 136 -12.36 -27.56 2.65
C ASP A 136 -13.03 -26.65 3.71
N ILE A 137 -13.68 -27.25 4.72
CA ILE A 137 -14.27 -26.50 5.84
C ILE A 137 -13.17 -25.77 6.65
N ILE A 138 -12.07 -26.46 6.97
CA ILE A 138 -10.95 -25.87 7.71
C ILE A 138 -10.34 -24.73 6.91
N TYR A 139 -10.08 -24.95 5.61
CA TYR A 139 -9.53 -23.95 4.71
C TYR A 139 -10.38 -22.68 4.64
N LYS A 140 -11.69 -22.83 4.41
CA LYS A 140 -12.64 -21.70 4.36
C LYS A 140 -12.75 -20.97 5.70
N SER A 141 -12.81 -21.71 6.81
CA SER A 141 -12.89 -21.10 8.15
C SER A 141 -11.62 -20.29 8.48
N PHE A 142 -10.45 -20.82 8.13
CA PHE A 142 -9.17 -20.12 8.29
C PHE A 142 -9.14 -18.81 7.51
N ILE A 143 -9.58 -18.82 6.25
CA ILE A 143 -9.67 -17.60 5.42
C ILE A 143 -10.59 -16.56 6.06
N ILE A 144 -11.77 -16.96 6.53
CA ILE A 144 -12.74 -16.05 7.16
C ILE A 144 -12.16 -15.41 8.42
N ILE A 145 -11.58 -16.24 9.32
CA ILE A 145 -10.93 -15.75 10.55
C ILE A 145 -9.82 -14.77 10.19
N PHE A 146 -9.00 -15.11 9.20
CA PHE A 146 -7.92 -14.26 8.75
C PHE A 146 -8.42 -12.90 8.25
N ILE A 147 -9.42 -12.88 7.34
CA ILE A 147 -9.99 -11.63 6.81
C ILE A 147 -10.51 -10.76 7.97
N LEU A 148 -11.22 -11.37 8.93
CA LEU A 148 -11.75 -10.66 10.10
C LEU A 148 -10.64 -10.10 10.97
N SER A 149 -9.61 -10.89 11.29
CA SER A 149 -8.46 -10.44 12.07
C SER A 149 -7.76 -9.26 11.39
N ASN A 150 -7.51 -9.37 10.09
CA ASN A 150 -6.79 -8.34 9.34
C ASN A 150 -7.58 -7.02 9.24
N TYR A 151 -8.90 -7.12 9.07
CA TYR A 151 -9.80 -5.98 9.12
C TYR A 151 -9.79 -5.33 10.51
N LEU A 152 -9.95 -6.12 11.57
CA LEU A 152 -9.92 -5.65 12.95
C LEU A 152 -8.58 -4.98 13.30
N PHE A 153 -7.45 -5.55 12.90
CA PHE A 153 -6.14 -4.94 13.14
C PHE A 153 -6.00 -3.61 12.37
N THR A 154 -6.34 -3.59 11.08
CA THR A 154 -6.12 -2.40 10.25
C THR A 154 -7.04 -1.23 10.66
N PHE A 155 -8.31 -1.51 10.91
CA PHE A 155 -9.30 -0.48 11.25
C PHE A 155 -9.37 -0.21 12.76
N GLY A 156 -9.32 -1.25 13.59
CA GLY A 156 -9.37 -1.13 15.04
C GLY A 156 -8.19 -0.33 15.60
N ILE A 157 -6.96 -0.61 15.14
CA ILE A 157 -5.77 0.15 15.57
C ILE A 157 -5.93 1.64 15.21
N ARG A 158 -6.46 1.97 14.03
CA ARG A 158 -6.68 3.37 13.63
C ARG A 158 -7.70 4.07 14.51
N ILE A 159 -8.79 3.41 14.85
CA ILE A 159 -9.83 3.98 15.73
C ILE A 159 -9.23 4.27 17.11
N ILE A 160 -8.49 3.31 17.68
CA ILE A 160 -7.84 3.45 19.00
C ILE A 160 -6.83 4.62 18.97
N LEU A 161 -5.96 4.69 17.95
CA LEU A 161 -4.98 5.77 17.82
C LEU A 161 -5.64 7.15 17.69
N LYS A 162 -6.72 7.26 16.90
CA LYS A 162 -7.47 8.52 16.74
C LYS A 162 -8.15 8.95 18.03
N MET A 163 -8.64 7.99 18.83
CA MET A 163 -9.28 8.27 20.12
C MET A 163 -8.27 8.74 21.17
N ASN A 164 -7.05 8.20 21.16
CA ASN A 164 -5.99 8.62 22.08
C ASN A 164 -5.46 10.02 21.76
N ARG A 165 -5.26 10.38 20.48
CA ARG A 165 -4.78 11.72 20.08
C ARG A 165 -5.69 12.86 20.55
N LYS A 166 -7.02 12.65 20.52
CA LYS A 166 -7.98 13.65 21.04
C LYS A 166 -7.77 13.98 22.52
N LYS A 167 -7.19 13.07 23.31
CA LYS A 167 -6.91 13.31 24.74
C LYS A 167 -5.65 14.14 24.95
N ASP A 168 -4.69 14.04 24.04
CA ASP A 168 -3.40 14.73 24.15
C ASP A 168 -3.47 16.17 23.62
N ASP A 169 -4.23 16.44 22.55
CA ASP A 169 -4.48 17.80 22.06
C ASP A 169 -5.14 18.69 23.14
N PHE A 170 -5.98 18.10 24.00
CA PHE A 170 -6.56 18.78 25.16
C PHE A 170 -5.53 19.13 26.26
N LYS A 171 -4.41 18.39 26.34
CA LYS A 171 -3.35 18.64 27.33
C LYS A 171 -2.27 19.59 26.82
N VAL A 172 -1.93 19.54 25.53
CA VAL A 172 -0.86 20.36 24.93
C VAL A 172 -1.25 21.83 24.79
N ASN A 173 -2.54 22.14 24.60
CA ASN A 173 -3.04 23.53 24.61
C ASN A 173 -2.85 24.26 25.96
N LYS A 174 -2.39 23.58 27.02
CA LYS A 174 -2.07 24.21 28.31
C LYS A 174 -0.58 24.56 28.48
N ILE A 175 0.31 24.11 27.59
CA ILE A 175 1.78 24.15 27.81
C ILE A 175 2.52 25.07 26.82
N ASN A 176 1.91 25.47 25.70
CA ASN A 176 2.57 26.25 24.63
C ASN A 176 2.68 27.77 24.91
N ASN A 177 3.26 28.16 26.05
CA ASN A 177 3.68 29.53 26.33
C ASN A 177 5.19 29.66 26.60
N LYS A 178 6.01 28.71 26.16
CA LYS A 178 7.48 28.83 26.23
C LYS A 178 8.11 28.48 24.89
N GLU A 179 8.46 29.54 24.18
CA GLU A 179 9.34 29.54 23.02
C GLU A 179 10.71 28.95 23.38
N GLU A 180 11.23 28.05 22.56
CA GLU A 180 12.67 27.81 22.47
C GLU A 180 13.11 27.78 21.01
N THR A 181 13.98 28.74 20.71
CA THR A 181 14.64 29.01 19.45
C THR A 181 15.78 28.02 19.24
N TYR A 182 15.65 27.06 18.33
CA TYR A 182 16.76 26.19 17.93
C TYR A 182 17.34 26.60 16.58
N HIS A 183 18.55 27.18 16.63
CA HIS A 183 19.42 27.36 15.48
C HIS A 183 20.05 26.01 15.09
N SER A 184 19.87 25.56 13.85
CA SER A 184 20.64 24.45 13.27
C SER A 184 21.49 24.95 12.10
N SER A 185 22.79 24.70 12.21
CA SER A 185 23.83 25.00 11.24
C SER A 185 23.90 23.90 10.17
N MET A 186 23.66 24.27 8.91
CA MET A 186 23.81 23.38 7.76
C MET A 186 25.23 23.47 7.18
N THR A 187 26.04 22.44 7.43
CA THR A 187 27.30 22.20 6.73
C THR A 187 27.02 21.50 5.41
N SER A 188 27.28 22.18 4.29
CA SER A 188 27.11 21.64 2.94
C SER A 188 28.40 20.98 2.45
N THR A 189 28.48 19.66 2.58
CA THR A 189 29.59 18.88 2.02
C THR A 189 29.33 18.65 0.53
N LYS A 190 30.04 19.39 -0.33
CA LYS A 190 30.04 19.19 -1.80
C LYS A 190 30.71 17.86 -2.12
N MET A 191 29.93 16.89 -2.60
CA MET A 191 30.43 15.59 -3.04
C MET A 191 30.77 15.64 -4.52
N SER A 192 32.00 15.25 -4.88
CA SER A 192 32.50 15.19 -6.24
C SER A 192 31.85 14.02 -7.01
N ILE A 193 31.31 14.34 -8.18
CA ILE A 193 30.62 13.39 -9.06
C ILE A 193 31.69 12.56 -9.78
N SER A 194 31.92 11.34 -9.29
CA SER A 194 32.60 10.29 -10.04
C SER A 194 31.60 9.57 -10.95
N HIS A 195 32.07 9.07 -12.08
CA HIS A 195 31.29 8.46 -13.15
C HIS A 195 30.63 7.15 -12.66
N SER A 196 29.45 7.29 -12.06
CA SER A 196 28.69 6.21 -11.41
C SER A 196 27.52 5.80 -12.30
N SER A 197 27.23 4.49 -12.34
CA SER A 197 26.13 3.94 -13.13
C SER A 197 24.79 4.53 -12.67
N LYS A 198 23.85 4.76 -13.61
CA LYS A 198 22.53 5.36 -13.32
C LYS A 198 21.79 4.68 -12.15
N ILE A 199 21.98 3.37 -11.96
CA ILE A 199 21.39 2.59 -10.86
C ILE A 199 21.91 3.05 -9.50
N ARG A 200 23.22 3.32 -9.38
CA ARG A 200 23.82 3.77 -8.11
C ARG A 200 23.31 5.15 -7.73
N ILE A 201 23.18 6.06 -8.70
CA ILE A 201 22.59 7.39 -8.49
C ILE A 201 21.15 7.28 -7.95
N LEU A 202 20.34 6.36 -8.50
CA LEU A 202 18.98 6.12 -8.02
C LEU A 202 18.96 5.54 -6.60
N MET A 203 19.84 4.58 -6.29
CA MET A 203 19.95 3.99 -4.96
C MET A 203 20.37 5.02 -3.90
N ASP A 204 21.39 5.84 -4.20
CA ASP A 204 21.86 6.90 -3.30
C ASP A 204 20.73 7.91 -3.02
N LYS A 205 19.91 8.22 -4.04
CA LYS A 205 18.73 9.09 -3.91
C LYS A 205 17.66 8.46 -3.01
N ILE A 206 17.36 7.17 -3.15
CA ILE A 206 16.41 6.45 -2.30
C ILE A 206 16.86 6.43 -0.83
N ILE A 207 18.14 6.13 -0.58
CA ILE A 207 18.72 6.12 0.77
C ILE A 207 18.66 7.52 1.39
N SER A 208 18.97 8.56 0.61
CA SER A 208 18.85 9.94 1.05
C SER A 208 17.42 10.27 1.50
N TYR A 209 16.40 9.79 0.79
CA TYR A 209 15.01 9.99 1.20
C TYR A 209 14.61 9.23 2.45
N HIS A 210 15.04 7.96 2.56
CA HIS A 210 14.76 7.14 3.74
C HIS A 210 15.24 7.80 5.04
N ASN A 211 16.36 8.51 4.99
CA ASN A 211 16.94 9.18 6.16
C ASN A 211 16.28 10.52 6.51
N LYS A 212 15.37 11.06 5.69
CA LYS A 212 14.67 12.33 5.99
C LYS A 212 13.61 12.13 7.08
N THR A 213 13.55 13.07 8.03
CA THR A 213 12.60 13.06 9.15
C THR A 213 11.38 13.96 8.95
N SER A 214 11.45 14.93 8.04
CA SER A 214 10.38 15.88 7.74
C SER A 214 10.23 16.13 6.25
N ILE A 215 9.03 16.56 5.86
CA ILE A 215 8.74 17.04 4.51
C ILE A 215 9.35 18.44 4.40
N ILE A 216 10.17 18.69 3.37
CA ILE A 216 10.79 20.02 3.16
C ILE A 216 9.67 21.03 2.85
N GLU A 217 9.34 21.87 3.82
CA GLU A 217 8.63 23.12 3.59
C GLU A 217 9.65 24.16 3.11
N ASP A 218 9.72 24.39 1.80
CA ASP A 218 10.49 25.52 1.28
C ASP A 218 9.87 26.83 1.80
N SER A 219 10.48 27.41 2.83
CA SER A 219 10.18 28.74 3.37
C SER A 219 10.43 29.88 2.36
N ASN A 220 10.93 29.59 1.16
CA ASN A 220 11.30 30.59 0.15
C ASN A 220 10.17 30.96 -0.83
N TYR A 221 8.99 30.35 -0.76
CA TYR A 221 7.87 30.72 -1.67
C TYR A 221 6.97 31.85 -1.13
N SER A 222 7.14 32.28 0.12
CA SER A 222 6.37 33.38 0.72
C SER A 222 6.97 34.77 0.47
N LEU A 223 8.24 34.89 0.07
CA LEU A 223 8.92 36.18 -0.11
C LEU A 223 8.70 36.85 -1.49
N ASN A 224 8.17 36.13 -2.48
CA ASN A 224 7.90 36.71 -3.81
C ASN A 224 6.44 37.12 -4.04
N LYS A 225 5.56 36.93 -3.05
CA LYS A 225 4.17 37.40 -3.15
C LYS A 225 3.98 38.83 -2.61
N SER A 226 4.83 39.28 -1.69
CA SER A 226 4.80 40.65 -1.15
C SER A 226 5.52 41.69 -2.01
N SER A 227 6.33 41.27 -3.00
CA SER A 227 7.04 42.21 -3.90
C SER A 227 6.25 42.57 -5.15
N ILE A 228 5.13 41.89 -5.44
CA ILE A 228 4.30 42.18 -6.62
C ILE A 228 3.16 43.17 -6.29
N GLU A 229 2.66 43.21 -5.04
CA GLU A 229 1.60 44.14 -4.62
C GLU A 229 2.05 45.61 -4.45
N ASN A 230 3.36 45.90 -4.49
CA ASN A 230 3.88 47.28 -4.39
C ASN A 230 4.24 47.92 -5.75
N SER A 231 3.85 47.31 -6.87
CA SER A 231 4.18 47.81 -8.22
C SER A 231 2.97 48.25 -9.05
N THR A 232 1.78 48.30 -8.47
CA THR A 232 0.53 48.70 -9.14
C THR A 232 -0.19 49.87 -8.45
N LEU A 233 0.56 50.86 -7.99
CA LEU A 233 0.04 52.18 -7.59
C LEU A 233 0.76 53.28 -8.36
#